data_AF-A0A8J7F6Z6-F1
#
_entry.id   AF-A0A8J7F6Z6-F1
#
_cell.length_a   1.000
_cell.length_b   1.000
_cell.length_c   1.000
_cell.angle_alpha   90.00
_cell.angle_beta   90.00
_cell.angle_gamma   90.00
#
_symmetry.space_group_name_H-M   'P 1'
#
loop_
_entity.id
_entity.type
_entity.pdbx_description
1 polymer ?
#
loop_
_entity_poly.entity_id
_entity_poly.type
_entity_poly.pdbx_seq_one_letter_code
_entity_poly.pdbx_strand_id
1 'polypeptide(L)' 'MNAHKVEAVLTEDGTLMLHGLPFHAGDTVEVIILESQSPQQTAAPSSQAETNLYSLRGKVIRYDDPTEPVGLEDWEVLQ' A
#
# COMPACT_ATOMS: atom_id res chain seq x y z
N MET A 1 -4.26 -21.15 -11.04
CA MET A 1 -3.62 -20.27 -12.05
C MET A 1 -2.44 -19.60 -11.37
N ASN A 2 -1.22 -19.77 -11.89
CA ASN A 2 -0.05 -19.04 -11.38
C ASN A 2 0.18 -17.83 -12.29
N ALA A 3 0.20 -16.63 -11.71
CA ALA A 3 0.36 -15.39 -12.46
C ALA A 3 1.70 -14.73 -12.10
N HIS A 4 2.48 -14.38 -13.12
CA HIS A 4 3.69 -13.58 -12.97
C HIS A 4 3.36 -12.14 -13.36
N LYS A 5 3.52 -11.20 -12.42
CA LYS A 5 3.31 -9.77 -12.67
C LYS A 5 4.61 -9.13 -13.13
N VAL A 6 4.57 -8.49 -14.30
CA VAL A 6 5.63 -7.62 -14.81
C VAL A 6 5.03 -6.24 -14.97
N GLU A 7 5.64 -5.23 -14.35
CA GLU A 7 5.27 -3.83 -14.53
C GLU A 7 6.16 -3.22 -15.60
N ALA A 8 5.55 -2.60 -16.61
CA ALA A 8 6.27 -1.94 -17.68
C ALA A 8 5.52 -0.66 -18.08
N VAL A 9 6.29 0.38 -18.40
CA VAL A 9 5.73 1.64 -18.91
C VAL A 9 5.60 1.51 -20.42
N LEU A 10 4.42 1.85 -20.93
CA LEU A 10 4.16 1.85 -22.37
C LEU A 10 5.02 2.92 -23.05
N THR A 11 5.67 2.58 -24.16
CA THR A 11 6.40 3.54 -24.98
C THR A 11 5.43 4.44 -25.76
N GLU A 12 5.90 5.60 -26.25
CA GLU A 12 5.04 6.59 -26.93
C GLU A 12 4.34 6.04 -28.19
N ASP A 13 4.92 5.02 -28.83
CA ASP A 13 4.37 4.32 -29.99
C ASP A 13 3.31 3.27 -29.61
N GLY A 14 3.03 3.06 -28.33
CA GLY A 14 2.06 2.09 -27.84
C GLY A 14 2.55 0.65 -27.85
N THR A 15 3.85 0.42 -28.02
CA THR A 15 4.45 -0.93 -28.03
C THR A 15 4.83 -1.38 -26.60
N LEU A 16 4.59 -2.64 -26.27
CA LEU A 16 5.06 -3.25 -25.02
C LEU A 16 5.94 -4.47 -25.32
N MET A 17 7.21 -4.42 -24.90
CA MET A 17 8.16 -5.53 -25.04
C MET A 17 8.43 -6.18 -23.68
N LEU A 18 8.07 -7.46 -23.55
CA LEU A 18 8.32 -8.26 -22.35
C LEU A 18 9.53 -9.16 -22.57
N HIS A 19 10.48 -9.15 -21.64
CA HIS A 19 11.72 -9.93 -21.70
C HIS A 19 11.88 -10.84 -20.48
N GLY A 20 12.50 -12.00 -20.67
CA GLY A 20 12.89 -12.89 -19.57
C GLY A 20 11.73 -13.54 -18.82
N LEU A 21 10.59 -13.78 -19.49
CA LEU A 21 9.47 -14.47 -18.86
C LEU A 21 9.84 -15.91 -18.49
N PRO A 22 9.39 -16.43 -17.33
CA PRO A 22 9.74 -17.77 -16.85
C PRO A 22 8.91 -18.88 -17.54
N PHE A 23 8.83 -18.83 -18.88
CA PHE A 23 8.12 -19.79 -19.71
C PHE A 23 9.08 -20.40 -20.74
N HIS A 24 8.76 -21.60 -21.20
CA HIS A 24 9.55 -22.33 -22.19
C HIS A 24 8.93 -22.21 -23.59
N ALA A 25 9.73 -22.51 -24.61
CA ALA A 25 9.25 -22.56 -25.97
C ALA A 25 8.15 -23.63 -26.11
N GLY A 26 6.99 -23.23 -26.62
CA GLY A 26 5.81 -24.11 -26.78
C GLY A 26 4.76 -23.97 -25.67
N ASP A 27 5.06 -23.23 -24.59
CA ASP A 27 4.07 -22.93 -23.56
C ASP A 27 3.00 -21.95 -24.09
N THR A 28 1.72 -22.27 -23.87
CA THR A 28 0.63 -21.33 -24.11
C THR A 28 0.55 -20.34 -22.96
N VAL A 29 0.71 -19.05 -23.27
CA VAL A 29 0.66 -17.95 -22.30
C VAL A 29 -0.53 -17.03 -22.59
N GLU A 30 -1.19 -16.56 -21.55
CA GLU A 30 -2.24 -15.54 -21.61
C GLU A 30 -1.68 -14.22 -21.08
N VAL A 31 -1.90 -13.12 -21.82
CA VAL A 31 -1.44 -11.78 -21.45
C VAL A 31 -2.65 -10.91 -21.16
N ILE A 32 -2.71 -10.35 -19.95
CA ILE A 32 -3.77 -9.42 -19.51
C ILE A 32 -3.12 -8.06 -19.28
N ILE A 33 -3.60 -7.04 -19.99
CA ILE A 33 -3.13 -5.66 -19.85
C ILE A 33 -4.15 -4.94 -18.97
N LEU A 34 -3.69 -4.42 -17.84
CA LEU A 34 -4.49 -3.61 -16.92
C LEU A 34 -3.86 -2.22 -16.83
N GLU A 35 -4.69 -1.18 -16.82
CA GLU A 35 -4.22 0.17 -16.51
C GLU A 35 -3.73 0.20 -15.06
N SER A 36 -2.43 0.42 -14.86
CA SER A 36 -1.88 0.65 -13.53
C SER A 36 -2.19 2.07 -13.11
N GLN A 37 -2.89 2.25 -11.99
CA GLN A 37 -2.94 3.55 -11.34
C GLN A 37 -1.52 3.88 -10.87
N SER A 38 -0.83 4.75 -11.62
CA SER A 38 0.45 5.27 -11.18
C SER A 38 0.24 5.97 -9.83
N PRO A 39 1.19 5.88 -8.86
CA PRO A 39 1.14 6.70 -7.65
C PRO A 39 1.02 8.21 -7.96
N GLN A 40 1.38 8.60 -9.18
CA GLN A 40 1.35 9.97 -9.67
C GLN A 40 -0.02 10.42 -10.17
N GLN A 41 -0.93 9.52 -10.59
CA GLN A 41 -2.33 9.87 -10.89
C GLN A 41 -3.17 10.10 -9.63
N THR A 42 -2.68 9.69 -8.45
CA THR A 42 -3.23 10.14 -7.16
C THR A 42 -2.72 11.53 -6.75
N ALA A 43 -1.77 12.12 -7.50
CA ALA A 43 -1.25 13.46 -7.28
C ALA A 43 -1.92 14.53 -8.16
N ALA A 44 -3.16 14.31 -8.59
CA ALA A 44 -4.03 15.47 -8.78
C ALA A 44 -4.11 16.16 -7.42
N PRO A 45 -3.83 17.47 -7.30
CA PRO A 45 -4.00 18.19 -6.05
C PRO A 45 -5.50 18.38 -5.86
N SER A 46 -6.21 17.30 -5.54
CA SER A 46 -7.46 17.44 -4.84
C SER A 46 -7.09 18.16 -3.56
N SER A 47 -7.56 19.39 -3.47
CA SER A 47 -7.65 20.25 -2.30
C SER A 47 -8.43 19.57 -1.18
N GLN A 48 -7.97 18.39 -0.77
CA GLN A 48 -8.22 17.78 0.50
C GLN A 48 -6.95 18.15 1.26
N ALA A 49 -7.11 19.07 2.20
CA ALA A 49 -6.08 19.53 3.11
C ALA A 49 -5.12 18.37 3.40
N GLU A 50 -3.82 18.64 3.31
CA GLU A 50 -2.78 17.87 3.98
C GLU A 50 -3.22 17.71 5.43
N THR A 51 -4.06 16.72 5.68
CA THR A 51 -4.57 16.39 6.99
C THR A 51 -3.37 15.77 7.62
N ASN A 52 -2.65 16.63 8.35
CA ASN A 52 -1.30 16.40 8.84
C ASN A 52 -1.12 14.92 9.21
N LEU A 53 -0.51 14.16 8.29
CA LEU A 53 -0.38 12.70 8.35
C LEU A 53 0.35 12.26 9.64
N TYR A 54 1.05 13.19 10.27
CA TYR A 54 1.81 12.99 11.49
C TYR A 54 1.47 14.09 12.51
N SER A 55 0.20 14.17 12.91
CA SER A 55 -0.33 15.20 13.82
C SER A 55 0.37 15.27 15.19
N LEU A 56 1.16 14.24 15.53
CA LEU A 56 1.95 14.12 16.76
C LEU A 56 3.46 14.40 16.54
N ARG A 57 3.92 14.59 15.29
CA ARG A 57 5.34 14.85 15.00
C ARG A 57 5.77 16.16 15.66
N GLY A 58 6.84 16.10 16.46
CA GLY A 58 7.39 17.25 17.19
C GLY A 58 6.63 17.64 18.46
N LYS A 59 5.55 16.93 18.81
CA LYS A 59 4.89 17.11 20.11
C LYS A 59 5.56 16.22 21.15
N VAL A 60 5.86 16.78 22.32
CA VAL A 60 6.32 16.03 23.48
C VAL A 60 5.10 15.39 24.13
N ILE A 61 4.98 14.06 24.05
CA ILE A 61 3.93 13.29 24.72
C ILE A 61 4.50 12.77 26.03
N ARG A 62 3.87 13.14 27.14
CA ARG A 62 4.20 12.63 28.48
C ARG A 62 3.15 11.58 28.86
N TYR A 63 3.62 10.41 29.28
CA TYR A 63 2.79 9.39 29.89
C TYR A 63 2.88 9.54 31.40
N ASP A 64 1.80 10.01 32.00
CA ASP A 64 1.67 10.01 33.45
C ASP A 64 1.20 8.61 33.86
N ASP A 65 1.97 7.97 34.76
CA ASP A 65 1.72 6.63 35.32
C ASP A 65 1.24 5.57 34.31
N PRO A 66 2.07 5.22 33.30
CA PRO A 66 1.66 4.36 32.16
C PRO A 66 1.30 2.93 32.54
N THR A 67 1.58 2.52 33.78
CA THR A 67 1.31 1.18 34.30
C THR A 67 0.18 1.16 35.32
N GLU A 68 -0.52 2.28 35.52
CA GLU A 68 -1.71 2.29 36.36
C GLU A 68 -2.74 1.31 35.78
N PRO A 69 -3.35 0.44 36.60
CA PRO A 69 -4.25 -0.57 36.07
C PRO A 69 -5.54 0.10 35.62
N VAL A 70 -5.83 0.00 34.32
CA VAL A 70 -7.09 0.49 33.77
C VAL A 70 -8.24 -0.46 34.13
N GLY A 71 -9.32 0.09 34.66
CA GLY A 71 -10.57 -0.65 34.89
C GLY A 71 -10.48 -1.74 35.94
N LEU A 72 -9.75 -1.54 37.06
CA LEU A 72 -9.71 -2.48 38.21
C LEU A 72 -11.10 -2.99 38.62
N GLU A 73 -12.10 -2.11 38.52
CA GLU A 73 -13.50 -2.35 38.87
C GLU A 73 -14.22 -3.24 37.83
N ASP A 74 -13.71 -3.31 36.60
CA ASP A 74 -14.26 -4.10 35.49
C ASP A 74 -13.65 -5.52 35.42
N TRP A 75 -12.64 -5.82 36.24
CA TRP A 75 -12.07 -7.18 36.30
C TRP A 75 -12.96 -8.07 37.17
N GLU A 76 -13.82 -8.86 36.52
CA GLU A 76 -14.71 -9.85 37.18
C GLU A 76 -13.98 -10.86 38.09
N VAL A 77 -12.65 -11.00 37.95
CA VAL A 77 -11.80 -11.88 38.78
C VAL A 77 -11.56 -11.32 40.19
N LEU A 78 -11.80 -10.02 40.40
CA LEU A 78 -11.63 -9.35 41.71
C LEU A 78 -12.95 -9.21 42.50
N GLN A 79 -14.07 -9.72 41.97
CA GLN A 79 -15.40 -9.75 42.62
C GLN A 79 -15.59 -10.99 43.49
#